data_AF-A0A7V4F436-F1
#
_entry.id   AF-A0A7V4F436-F1
#
_cell.length_a   1.000
_cell.length_b   1.000
_cell.length_c   1.000
_cell.angle_alpha   90.00
_cell.angle_beta   90.00
_cell.angle_gamma   90.00
#
_symmetry.space_group_name_H-M   'P 1'
#
loop_
_entity.id
_entity.type
_entity.pdbx_description
1 polymer ?
#
loop_
_entity_poly.entity_id
_entity_poly.type
_entity_poly.pdbx_seq_one_letter_code
_entity_poly.pdbx_strand_id
1 'polypeptide(L)'
;MRIAVIDLGTNTFNLLIAELNAEKQLQFLFRDRRPVFLGRNGIGQNIIASDAMHRAWEVLREYRQVSQAYRVEKILAYGTSAIRTAHNASEFTTEAEKILGAQIDVIEGT
;
A
#
# COMPACT_ATOMS: atom_id res chain seq x y z
N MET A 1 13.84 11.89 -10.65
CA MET A 1 12.41 11.63 -10.40
C MET A 1 12.31 10.57 -9.31
N ARG A 2 11.54 10.82 -8.24
CA ARG A 2 11.34 9.87 -7.13
C ARG A 2 9.95 9.26 -7.16
N ILE A 3 9.90 7.93 -7.08
CA ILE A 3 8.67 7.14 -7.08
C ILE A 3 8.64 6.29 -5.81
N ALA A 4 7.48 6.24 -5.15
CA ALA A 4 7.16 5.23 -4.15
C ALA A 4 6.25 4.18 -4.77
N VAL A 5 6.58 2.91 -4.55
CA VAL A 5 5.73 1.76 -4.88
C VAL A 5 5.27 1.15 -3.56
N ILE A 6 3.96 1.03 -3.40
CA ILE A 6 3.31 0.44 -2.24
C ILE A 6 2.57 -0.81 -2.69
N ASP A 7 2.91 -1.95 -2.10
CA ASP A 7 2.21 -3.22 -2.32
C ASP A 7 1.38 -3.56 -1.08
N LEU A 8 0.07 -3.71 -1.27
CA LEU A 8 -0.93 -3.97 -0.25
C LEU A 8 -1.30 -5.45 -0.25
N GLY A 9 -0.43 -6.26 0.34
CA GLY A 9 -0.61 -7.71 0.45
C GLY A 9 -1.55 -8.15 1.58
N THR A 10 -1.95 -9.43 1.53
CA THR A 10 -2.82 -10.06 2.54
C THR A 10 -2.23 -10.05 3.95
N ASN A 11 -0.92 -10.23 4.08
CA ASN A 11 -0.25 -10.31 5.39
C ASN A 11 0.64 -9.11 5.68
N THR A 12 1.14 -8.46 4.65
CA THR A 12 2.24 -7.52 4.75
C THR A 12 2.09 -6.45 3.70
N PHE A 13 2.34 -5.21 4.10
CA PHE A 13 2.49 -4.09 3.18
C PHE A 13 3.96 -3.81 2.94
N ASN A 14 4.33 -3.52 1.71
CA ASN A 14 5.70 -3.13 1.34
C ASN A 14 5.71 -1.69 0.83
N LEU A 15 6.73 -0.92 1.18
CA LEU A 15 7.04 0.38 0.58
C LEU A 15 8.45 0.31 -0.02
N LEU A 16 8.59 0.70 -1.27
CA LEU A 16 9.87 0.89 -1.95
C LEU A 16 9.92 2.30 -2.52
N ILE A 17 10.92 3.09 -2.13
CA ILE A 17 11.19 4.40 -2.74
C ILE A 17 12.43 4.27 -3.60
N ALA A 18 12.30 4.65 -4.87
CA ALA A 18 13.39 4.66 -5.83
C ALA A 18 13.50 6.00 -6.55
N GLU A 19 14.70 6.31 -6.98
CA GLU A 19 15.03 7.49 -7.77
C GLU A 19 15.65 7.07 -9.10
N LEU A 20 15.22 7.70 -10.18
CA LEU A 20 15.95 7.71 -11.44
C LEU A 20 16.86 8.96 -11.44
N ASN A 21 18.17 8.76 -11.38
CA ASN A 21 19.16 9.84 -11.36
C ASN A 21 19.40 10.43 -12.76
N ALA A 22 20.28 11.44 -12.86
CA ALA A 22 20.58 12.13 -14.12
C ALA A 22 21.17 11.20 -15.19
N GLU A 23 21.89 10.17 -14.76
CA GLU A 23 22.51 9.14 -15.59
C GLU A 23 21.53 8.01 -15.96
N LYS A 24 20.23 8.16 -15.66
CA LYS A 24 19.17 7.17 -15.88
C LYS A 24 19.39 5.85 -15.15
N GLN A 25 20.10 5.88 -14.03
CA GLN A 25 20.29 4.73 -13.15
C GLN A 25 19.22 4.73 -12.06
N LEU A 26 18.66 3.55 -11.80
CA LEU A 26 17.71 3.34 -10.73
C LEU A 26 18.46 3.16 -9.40
N GLN A 27 18.15 4.00 -8.41
CA GLN A 27 18.68 3.92 -7.06
C GLN A 27 17.56 3.66 -6.06
N PHE A 28 17.72 2.67 -5.19
CA PHE A 28 16.78 2.41 -4.10
C PHE A 28 17.14 3.27 -2.89
N LEU A 29 16.22 4.14 -2.49
CA LEU A 29 16.43 5.10 -1.40
C LEU A 29 15.89 4.61 -0.06
N PHE A 30 14.81 3.84 -0.09
CA PHE A 30 14.16 3.33 1.11
C PHE A 30 13.38 2.07 0.81
N ARG A 31 13.36 1.14 1.77
CA ARG A 31 12.51 -0.05 1.72
C ARG A 31 11.99 -0.35 3.12
N ASP A 32 10.69 -0.58 3.21
CA ASP A 32 10.04 -1.05 4.43
C ASP A 32 9.05 -2.18 4.14
N ARG A 33 8.85 -3.02 5.13
CA ARG A 33 7.99 -4.20 5.09
C ARG A 33 7.28 -4.34 6.42
N ARG A 34 5.98 -4.06 6.46
CA ARG A 34 5.18 -4.06 7.70
C ARG A 34 4.12 -5.15 7.73
N PRO A 35 4.09 -6.00 8.76
CA PRO A 35 3.01 -6.96 8.93
C PRO A 35 1.71 -6.21 9.27
N VAL A 36 0.67 -6.43 8.47
CA VAL A 36 -0.67 -5.84 8.68
C VAL A 36 -1.75 -6.89 8.85
N PHE A 37 -1.53 -8.13 8.41
CA PHE A 37 -2.49 -9.24 8.51
C PHE A 37 -3.91 -8.86 8.05
N LEU A 38 -4.02 -8.26 6.87
CA LEU A 38 -5.26 -7.75 6.29
C LEU A 38 -6.34 -8.83 6.15
N GLY A 39 -5.95 -10.08 5.83
CA GLY A 39 -6.90 -11.20 5.73
C GLY A 39 -7.31 -11.79 7.09
N ARG A 40 -6.63 -11.44 8.19
CA ARG A 40 -6.92 -12.06 9.49
C ARG A 40 -8.32 -11.70 9.96
N ASN A 41 -9.01 -12.68 10.54
CA ASN A 41 -10.38 -12.55 11.07
C ASN A 41 -11.47 -12.23 10.04
N GLY A 42 -11.15 -12.21 8.74
CA GLY A 42 -12.12 -11.87 7.67
C GLY A 42 -12.08 -12.78 6.44
N ILE A 43 -11.02 -13.59 6.26
CA ILE A 43 -10.87 -14.52 5.11
C ILE A 43 -12.10 -15.41 4.90
N GLY A 44 -12.65 -16.02 5.95
CA GLY A 44 -13.79 -16.95 5.81
C GLY A 44 -15.11 -16.31 5.37
N GLN A 45 -15.21 -14.98 5.46
CA GLN A 45 -16.39 -14.21 5.08
C GLN A 45 -16.13 -13.30 3.87
N ASN A 46 -14.93 -13.37 3.27
CA ASN A 46 -14.47 -12.44 2.25
C ASN A 46 -14.65 -10.98 2.69
N ILE A 47 -14.26 -10.64 3.91
CA ILE A 47 -14.25 -9.26 4.39
C ILE A 47 -12.87 -8.91 4.94
N ILE A 48 -12.57 -7.62 5.00
CA ILE A 48 -11.47 -7.10 5.81
C ILE A 48 -12.07 -6.70 7.15
N ALA A 49 -11.57 -7.29 8.24
CA ALA A 49 -12.04 -6.99 9.58
C ALA A 49 -11.67 -5.54 9.96
N SER A 50 -12.51 -4.88 10.76
CA SER A 50 -12.31 -3.46 11.11
C SER A 50 -10.99 -3.20 11.85
N ASP A 51 -10.53 -4.13 12.69
CA ASP A 51 -9.21 -4.03 13.33
C ASP A 51 -8.07 -4.11 12.31
N ALA A 52 -8.24 -4.91 11.27
CA ALA A 52 -7.29 -5.03 10.17
C ALA A 52 -7.25 -3.78 9.29
N MET A 53 -8.40 -3.16 9.01
CA MET A 53 -8.46 -1.87 8.32
C MET A 53 -7.72 -0.78 9.09
N HIS A 54 -7.99 -0.62 10.39
CA HIS A 54 -7.36 0.43 11.20
C HIS A 54 -5.83 0.27 11.25
N ARG A 55 -5.32 -0.93 11.52
CA ARG A 55 -3.86 -1.20 11.46
C ARG A 55 -3.28 -0.86 10.10
N ALA A 56 -3.95 -1.28 9.03
CA ALA A 56 -3.49 -1.02 7.67
C ALA A 56 -3.45 0.48 7.37
N TRP A 57 -4.47 1.24 7.76
CA TRP A 57 -4.51 2.70 7.57
C TRP A 57 -3.47 3.44 8.39
N GLU A 58 -3.21 3.03 9.64
CA GLU A 58 -2.07 3.52 10.40
C GLU A 58 -0.78 3.30 9.64
N VAL A 59 -0.62 2.10 9.05
CA VAL A 59 0.57 1.80 8.27
C VAL A 59 0.75 2.73 7.07
N LEU A 60 -0.35 3.01 6.36
CA LEU A 60 -0.35 3.88 5.19
C LEU A 60 -0.11 5.35 5.54
N ARG A 61 -0.54 5.83 6.72
CA ARG A 61 -0.23 7.19 7.18
C ARG A 61 1.27 7.40 7.35
N GLU A 62 1.97 6.42 7.92
CA GLU A 62 3.42 6.48 8.04
C GLU A 62 4.10 6.37 6.66
N TYR A 63 3.61 5.50 5.76
CA TYR A 63 4.14 5.43 4.39
C TYR A 63 3.98 6.75 3.63
N ARG A 64 2.86 7.45 3.85
CA ARG A 64 2.66 8.80 3.33
C ARG A 64 3.69 9.78 3.89
N GLN A 65 3.92 9.77 5.20
CA GLN A 65 4.91 10.64 5.86
C GLN A 65 6.34 10.36 5.35
N VAL A 66 6.73 9.09 5.24
CA VAL A 66 8.03 8.70 4.67
C VAL A 66 8.14 9.17 3.22
N SER A 67 7.11 8.94 2.40
CA SER A 67 7.09 9.40 1.01
C SER A 67 7.25 10.92 0.89
N GLN A 68 6.61 11.69 1.78
CA GLN A 68 6.78 13.14 1.85
C GLN A 68 8.20 13.55 2.27
N ALA A 69 8.79 12.89 3.27
CA ALA A 69 10.15 13.16 3.73
C ALA A 69 11.20 12.91 2.63
N TYR A 70 11.01 11.86 1.82
CA TYR A 70 11.84 11.56 0.66
C TYR A 70 11.51 12.41 -0.58
N ARG A 71 10.52 13.32 -0.50
CA ARG A 71 10.07 14.16 -1.63
C ARG A 71 9.67 13.31 -2.85
N VAL A 72 8.93 12.23 -2.59
CA VAL A 72 8.36 11.39 -3.65
C VAL A 72 7.40 12.23 -4.50
N GLU A 73 7.58 12.17 -5.81
CA GLU A 73 6.75 12.89 -6.79
C GLU A 73 5.52 12.08 -7.19
N LYS A 74 5.62 10.74 -7.14
CA LYS A 74 4.54 9.84 -7.52
C LYS A 74 4.47 8.61 -6.60
N ILE A 75 3.29 8.33 -6.08
CA ILE A 75 2.99 7.10 -5.35
C ILE A 75 2.22 6.18 -6.30
N LEU A 76 2.65 4.93 -6.40
CA LEU A 76 1.98 3.84 -7.09
C LEU A 76 1.57 2.81 -6.04
N ALA A 77 0.28 2.58 -5.85
CA ALA A 77 -0.23 1.67 -4.84
C ALA A 77 -1.02 0.53 -5.49
N TYR A 78 -0.71 -0.71 -5.09
CA TYR A 78 -1.28 -1.91 -5.69
C TYR A 78 -1.92 -2.80 -4.64
N GLY A 79 -3.20 -3.13 -4.83
CA GLY A 79 -3.94 -4.08 -4.00
C GLY A 79 -3.93 -5.48 -4.60
N THR A 80 -3.66 -6.50 -3.78
CA THR A 80 -3.62 -7.90 -4.25
C THR A 80 -4.74 -8.75 -3.63
N SER A 81 -4.45 -9.98 -3.21
CA SER A 81 -5.44 -11.02 -2.93
C SER A 81 -6.53 -10.62 -1.93
N ALA A 82 -6.18 -10.16 -0.72
CA ALA A 82 -7.18 -9.83 0.30
C ALA A 82 -8.10 -8.67 -0.10
N ILE A 83 -7.57 -7.67 -0.79
CA ILE A 83 -8.34 -6.51 -1.25
C ILE A 83 -9.22 -6.91 -2.44
N ARG A 84 -8.68 -7.71 -3.37
CA ARG A 84 -9.42 -8.16 -4.57
C ARG A 84 -10.66 -8.97 -4.22
N THR A 85 -10.60 -9.82 -3.20
CA THR A 85 -11.70 -10.74 -2.86
C THR A 85 -12.68 -10.18 -1.83
N ALA A 86 -12.33 -9.09 -1.13
CA ALA A 86 -13.15 -8.61 -0.03
C ALA A 86 -14.41 -7.86 -0.50
N HIS A 87 -15.58 -8.22 0.03
CA HIS A 87 -16.86 -7.57 -0.28
C HIS A 87 -16.88 -6.10 0.17
N ASN A 88 -16.16 -5.78 1.25
CA ASN A 88 -16.00 -4.42 1.78
C ASN A 88 -14.67 -3.78 1.36
N ALA A 89 -14.05 -4.23 0.26
CA ALA A 89 -12.81 -3.65 -0.24
C ALA A 89 -12.95 -2.14 -0.52
N SER A 90 -14.09 -1.69 -1.03
CA SER A 90 -14.33 -0.27 -1.33
C SER A 90 -14.27 0.63 -0.08
N GLU A 91 -14.72 0.13 1.08
CA GLU A 91 -14.59 0.84 2.36
C GLU A 91 -13.12 1.04 2.71
N PHE A 92 -12.33 -0.04 2.59
CA PHE A 92 -10.89 0.00 2.84
C PHE A 92 -10.16 0.93 1.87
N THR A 93 -10.38 0.77 0.56
CA THR A 93 -9.63 1.50 -0.47
C THR A 93 -9.96 2.98 -0.47
N THR A 94 -11.22 3.37 -0.29
CA THR A 94 -11.62 4.80 -0.27
C THR A 94 -10.83 5.59 0.79
N GLU A 95 -10.68 5.04 2.00
CA GLU A 95 -9.94 5.71 3.05
C GLU A 95 -8.42 5.62 2.83
N ALA A 96 -7.93 4.46 2.38
CA ALA A 96 -6.52 4.26 2.06
C ALA A 96 -6.03 5.22 0.95
N GLU A 97 -6.83 5.44 -0.10
CA GLU A 97 -6.53 6.38 -1.19
C GLU A 97 -6.46 7.83 -0.71
N LYS A 98 -7.37 8.24 0.20
CA LYS A 98 -7.31 9.57 0.84
C LYS A 98 -6.03 9.74 1.66
N ILE A 99 -5.64 8.72 2.43
CA ILE A 99 -4.42 8.74 3.24
C ILE A 99 -3.17 8.87 2.35
N LEU A 100 -3.10 8.09 1.27
CA LEU A 100 -1.95 8.08 0.37
C LEU A 100 -1.93 9.30 -0.56
N GLY A 101 -3.09 9.87 -0.88
CA GLY A 101 -3.25 10.84 -1.95
C GLY A 101 -2.97 10.24 -3.34
N ALA A 102 -3.27 8.94 -3.51
CA ALA A 102 -3.06 8.17 -4.73
C ALA A 102 -4.11 7.07 -4.83
N GLN A 103 -4.51 6.71 -6.05
CA GLN A 103 -5.43 5.59 -6.29
C GLN A 103 -4.75 4.25 -6.00
N ILE A 104 -5.54 3.27 -5.60
CA ILE A 104 -5.10 1.90 -5.40
C ILE A 104 -5.55 1.07 -6.60
N ASP A 105 -4.58 0.60 -7.37
CA ASP A 105 -4.83 -0.31 -8.47
C ASP A 105 -4.95 -1.74 -7.93
N VAL A 106 -6.16 -2.29 -7.93
CA VAL A 106 -6.39 -3.69 -7.55
C VAL A 106 -6.06 -4.58 -8.75
N ILE A 107 -5.04 -5.43 -8.60
CA ILE A 107 -4.49 -6.24 -9.69
C ILE A 107 -4.90 -7.72 -9.60
N GLU A 108 -4.99 -8.35 -10.76
CA GLU A 108 -5.17 -9.79 -10.89
C GLU A 108 -3.90 -10.54 -10.47
N GLY A 109 -4.09 -11.71 -9.83
CA GLY A 109 -3.00 -12.62 -9.52
C GLY A 109 -2.97 -13.73 -10.56
N THR A 110 -2.28 -13.51 -11.67
CA THR A 110 -2.02 -14.56 -12.68
C THR A 110 -0.91 -15.50 -12.25
#